data_AF-A0A926JN23-F1
#
_entry.id   AF-A0A926JN23-F1
#
_cell.length_a   1.000
_cell.length_b   1.000
_cell.length_c   1.000
_cell.angle_alpha   90.00
_cell.angle_beta   90.00
_cell.angle_gamma   90.00
#
_symmetry.space_group_name_H-M   'P 1'
#
loop_
_entity.id
_entity.type
_entity.pdbx_description
1 polymer ?
#
loop_
_entity_poly.entity_id
_entity_poly.type
_entity_poly.pdbx_seq_one_letter_code
_entity_poly.pdbx_strand_id
1 'polypeptide(L)'
;RTKDGHTATLHTTANHPFWDDTTHTWVPAGKLHRGDALNTTGDDRLVHVIAVRVTPGAANRWNLTVQQLHTYYVLAGGTAVLVHNACPNTNGLQPGDNPAAQVGKEVHHDPATEAAFDAMGYKRGPGQGADQPDFLTPNGDPVELKPFTKRGAREGTRQLRRYLNNSGSTYGELWGYSFEDDLLVLRKMAVPRVGSLRRWTWLIRP
;
A
#
# COMPACT_ATOMS: atom_id res chain seq x y z
N ARG A 1 6.16 29.00 5.63
CA ARG A 1 7.25 29.94 5.97
C ARG A 1 8.33 29.16 6.68
N THR A 2 9.57 29.24 6.19
CA THR A 2 10.75 28.63 6.84
C THR A 2 11.21 29.46 8.04
N LYS A 3 12.19 28.94 8.80
CA LYS A 3 12.78 29.66 9.94
C LYS A 3 13.42 30.99 9.51
N ASP A 4 13.99 31.04 8.30
CA ASP A 4 14.65 32.22 7.73
C ASP A 4 13.68 33.21 7.07
N GLY A 5 12.37 32.99 7.21
CA GLY A 5 11.34 33.90 6.72
C GLY A 5 10.95 33.72 5.25
N HIS A 6 11.54 32.76 4.53
CA HIS A 6 11.16 32.46 3.15
C HIS A 6 9.73 31.92 3.05
N THR A 7 9.02 32.34 2.01
CA THR A 7 7.63 31.94 1.74
C THR A 7 7.46 31.45 0.31
N ALA A 8 6.53 30.53 0.13
CA ALA A 8 6.13 29.99 -1.16
C ALA A 8 4.66 29.58 -1.11
N THR A 9 4.01 29.53 -2.27
CA THR A 9 2.61 29.14 -2.40
C THR A 9 2.51 27.79 -3.09
N LEU A 10 1.77 26.86 -2.48
CA LEU A 10 1.47 25.55 -3.03
C LEU A 10 0.00 25.49 -3.43
N HIS A 11 -0.27 25.10 -4.68
CA HIS A 11 -1.63 24.90 -5.17
C HIS A 11 -1.98 23.41 -5.15
N THR A 12 -3.06 23.06 -4.46
CA THR A 12 -3.55 21.67 -4.33
C THR A 12 -5.07 21.63 -4.23
N THR A 13 -5.67 20.44 -4.15
CA THR A 13 -7.12 20.29 -3.90
C THR A 13 -7.42 20.51 -2.42
N ALA A 14 -8.60 21.07 -2.09
CA ALA A 14 -8.97 21.36 -0.70
C ALA A 14 -8.96 20.11 0.20
N ASN A 15 -9.15 18.94 -0.39
CA ASN A 15 -9.20 17.67 0.33
C ASN A 15 -7.85 16.94 0.38
N HIS A 16 -6.79 17.49 -0.23
CA HIS A 16 -5.48 16.85 -0.22
C HIS A 16 -4.90 16.82 1.20
N PRO A 17 -4.48 15.67 1.76
CA PRO A 17 -3.99 15.60 3.12
C PRO A 17 -2.56 16.10 3.26
N PHE A 18 -2.32 16.93 4.28
CA PHE A 18 -1.00 17.33 4.77
C PHE A 18 -0.78 16.75 6.16
N TRP A 19 0.46 16.36 6.47
CA TRP A 19 0.81 16.01 7.84
C TRP A 19 1.02 17.30 8.64
N ASP A 20 0.15 17.53 9.63
CA ASP A 20 0.29 18.60 10.60
C ASP A 20 1.01 18.05 11.84
N ASP A 21 2.24 18.53 12.05
CA ASP A 21 3.10 18.17 13.16
C ASP A 21 2.62 18.79 14.49
N THR A 22 1.77 19.82 14.44
CA THR A 22 1.14 20.41 15.63
C THR A 22 0.19 19.42 16.27
N THR A 23 -0.73 18.86 15.48
CA THR A 23 -1.76 17.93 15.96
C THR A 23 -1.35 16.47 15.82
N HIS A 24 -0.26 16.18 15.12
CA HIS A 24 0.18 14.84 14.75
C HIS A 24 -0.89 14.07 13.98
N THR A 25 -1.58 14.75 13.07
CA THR A 25 -2.67 14.17 12.26
C THR A 25 -2.58 14.57 10.78
N TRP A 26 -3.27 13.81 9.94
CA TRP A 26 -3.50 14.17 8.55
C TRP A 26 -4.66 15.16 8.45
N VAL A 27 -4.35 16.38 8.02
CA VAL A 27 -5.32 17.48 7.90
C VAL A 27 -5.53 17.80 6.41
N PRO A 28 -6.79 17.85 5.91
CA PRO A 28 -7.06 18.32 4.56
C PRO A 28 -6.54 19.74 4.35
N ALA A 29 -5.99 20.05 3.17
CA ALA A 29 -5.39 21.35 2.86
C ALA A 29 -6.32 22.55 3.14
N GLY A 30 -7.62 22.40 2.86
CA GLY A 30 -8.63 23.41 3.13
C GLY A 30 -9.00 23.59 4.60
N LYS A 31 -8.53 22.71 5.48
CA LYS A 31 -8.74 22.72 6.94
C LYS A 31 -7.48 23.09 7.73
N LEU A 32 -6.35 23.33 7.06
CA LEU A 32 -5.16 23.86 7.72
C LEU A 32 -5.41 25.29 8.20
N HIS A 33 -4.86 25.61 9.37
CA HIS A 33 -4.92 26.93 9.96
C HIS A 33 -3.58 27.65 9.86
N ARG A 34 -3.62 28.98 9.92
CA ARG A 34 -2.41 29.78 10.06
C ARG A 34 -1.71 29.35 11.37
N GLY A 35 -0.43 29.01 11.26
CA GLY A 35 0.40 28.59 12.40
C GLY A 35 0.67 27.08 12.44
N ASP A 36 -0.13 26.26 11.75
CA ASP A 36 0.11 24.81 11.69
C ASP A 36 1.51 24.53 11.15
N ALA A 37 2.22 23.65 11.85
CA ALA A 37 3.56 23.21 11.50
C ALA A 37 3.47 22.01 10.56
N LEU A 38 4.05 22.12 9.37
CA LEU A 38 4.11 21.05 8.38
C LEU A 38 5.49 20.40 8.41
N ASN A 39 5.50 19.07 8.25
CA ASN A 39 6.71 18.27 8.28
C ASN A 39 7.50 18.38 6.96
N THR A 40 8.81 18.60 7.09
CA THR A 40 9.75 18.87 5.99
C THR A 40 11.00 18.01 6.10
N THR A 41 11.63 17.71 4.96
CA THR A 41 12.97 17.09 4.94
C THR A 41 14.05 18.15 4.86
N GLY A 42 15.11 18.02 5.67
CA GLY A 42 16.27 18.92 5.69
C GLY A 42 16.47 19.68 7.02
N ASP A 43 17.40 20.65 7.02
CA ASP A 43 17.81 21.44 8.20
C ASP A 43 16.72 22.38 8.74
N ASP A 44 15.65 22.58 7.97
CA ASP A 44 14.42 23.21 8.41
C ASP A 44 13.49 22.13 8.92
N ARG A 45 13.49 21.89 10.25
CA ARG A 45 12.69 20.82 10.87
C ARG A 45 11.18 21.01 10.70
N LEU A 46 10.71 22.26 10.49
CA LEU A 46 9.28 22.60 10.38
C LEU A 46 9.07 23.86 9.52
N VAL A 47 8.01 23.87 8.71
CA VAL A 47 7.52 25.10 8.05
C VAL A 47 6.10 25.43 8.51
N HIS A 48 5.79 26.72 8.62
CA HIS A 48 4.51 27.15 9.17
C HIS A 48 3.56 27.65 8.08
N VAL A 49 2.29 27.27 8.17
CA VAL A 49 1.22 27.78 7.30
C VAL A 49 0.98 29.26 7.60
N ILE A 50 1.04 30.11 6.57
CA ILE A 50 0.83 31.56 6.69
C ILE A 50 -0.58 31.99 6.32
N ALA A 51 -1.21 31.28 5.39
CA ALA A 51 -2.56 31.51 4.91
C ALA A 51 -3.05 30.31 4.10
N VAL A 52 -4.35 30.05 4.16
CA VAL A 52 -5.05 29.12 3.29
C VAL A 52 -6.13 29.91 2.56
N ARG A 53 -6.20 29.76 1.23
CA ARG A 53 -7.23 30.40 0.40
C ARG A 53 -7.92 29.34 -0.45
N VAL A 54 -9.15 29.01 -0.07
CA VAL A 54 -10.00 28.13 -0.87
C VAL A 54 -10.62 28.95 -2.01
N THR A 55 -10.43 28.51 -3.25
CA THR A 55 -10.98 29.19 -4.43
C THR A 55 -11.92 28.21 -5.15
N PRO A 56 -13.21 28.56 -5.37
CA PRO A 56 -14.13 27.68 -6.08
C PRO A 56 -13.78 27.63 -7.58
N GLY A 57 -13.82 26.43 -8.17
CA GLY A 57 -13.60 26.22 -9.61
C GLY A 57 -13.09 24.81 -9.94
N ALA A 58 -13.45 24.29 -11.11
CA ALA A 58 -12.83 23.09 -11.68
C ALA A 58 -11.50 23.50 -12.34
N ALA A 59 -10.39 22.94 -11.87
CA ALA A 59 -9.08 23.12 -12.50
C ALA A 59 -8.48 21.76 -12.79
N ASN A 60 -7.86 21.60 -13.97
CA ASN A 60 -7.06 20.41 -14.26
C ASN A 60 -5.90 20.36 -13.25
N ARG A 61 -5.84 19.27 -12.49
CA ARG A 61 -4.81 19.01 -11.46
C ARG A 61 -4.21 17.65 -11.78
N TRP A 62 -2.93 17.65 -12.10
CA TRP A 62 -2.18 16.44 -12.43
C TRP A 62 -1.68 15.79 -11.14
N ASN A 63 -1.81 14.47 -11.06
CA ASN A 63 -1.38 13.68 -9.91
C ASN A 63 -0.08 12.94 -10.25
N LEU A 64 0.90 12.92 -9.34
CA LEU A 64 2.16 12.23 -9.53
C LEU A 64 2.11 10.85 -8.85
N THR A 65 2.14 9.77 -9.62
CA THR A 65 2.23 8.41 -9.09
C THR A 65 3.63 8.18 -8.53
N VAL A 66 3.78 8.12 -7.20
CA VAL A 66 5.03 7.75 -6.53
C VAL A 66 4.92 6.32 -6.02
N GLN A 67 5.77 5.44 -6.55
CA GLN A 67 5.82 4.03 -6.17
C GLN A 67 6.45 3.90 -4.76
N GLN A 68 5.73 3.22 -3.85
CA GLN A 68 6.20 2.60 -2.60
C GLN A 68 5.94 3.34 -1.26
N LEU A 69 5.86 4.66 -1.20
CA LEU A 69 5.23 5.41 -0.09
C LEU A 69 4.33 6.49 -0.68
N HIS A 70 3.03 6.47 -0.39
CA HIS A 70 2.08 7.51 -0.83
C HIS A 70 2.26 8.83 -0.06
N THR A 71 3.41 9.00 0.58
CA THR A 71 3.93 10.23 1.15
C THR A 71 5.11 10.69 0.31
N TYR A 72 4.99 11.85 -0.32
CA TYR A 72 6.07 12.45 -1.09
C TYR A 72 6.25 13.89 -0.66
N TYR A 73 7.47 14.41 -0.83
CA TYR A 73 7.72 15.82 -0.59
C TYR A 73 7.40 16.63 -1.84
N VAL A 74 6.57 17.67 -1.72
CA VAL A 74 6.37 18.67 -2.78
C VAL A 74 7.22 19.88 -2.47
N LEU A 75 7.89 20.43 -3.49
CA LEU A 75 8.64 21.66 -3.33
C LEU A 75 7.70 22.86 -3.28
N ALA A 76 7.61 23.51 -2.12
CA ALA A 76 7.06 24.85 -1.99
C ALA A 76 8.22 25.85 -2.17
N GLY A 77 8.42 26.32 -3.41
CA GLY A 77 9.64 27.05 -3.77
C GLY A 77 10.83 26.08 -3.79
N GLY A 78 11.76 26.23 -2.84
CA GLY A 78 12.90 25.32 -2.64
C GLY A 78 12.75 24.34 -1.47
N THR A 79 11.65 24.40 -0.72
CA THR A 79 11.49 23.61 0.51
C THR A 79 10.57 22.41 0.31
N ALA A 80 11.06 21.23 0.68
CA ALA A 80 10.35 19.96 0.57
C ALA A 80 9.31 19.79 1.70
N VAL A 81 8.01 19.66 1.36
CA VAL A 81 6.88 19.48 2.31
C VAL A 81 6.19 18.13 2.11
N LEU A 82 6.01 17.35 3.18
CA LEU A 82 5.42 16.01 3.14
C LEU A 82 3.91 16.04 2.88
N VAL A 83 3.44 15.46 1.77
CA VAL A 83 2.01 15.39 1.40
C VAL A 83 1.58 13.96 1.07
N HIS A 84 0.26 13.71 1.15
CA HIS A 84 -0.31 12.39 0.85
C HIS A 84 -0.95 12.32 -0.53
N ASN A 85 -0.57 11.35 -1.36
CA ASN A 85 -1.24 11.11 -2.63
C ASN A 85 -2.49 10.22 -2.49
N ALA A 86 -3.63 10.78 -2.07
CA ALA A 86 -4.93 10.12 -2.28
C ALA A 86 -6.06 11.13 -2.52
N CYS A 87 -7.01 10.70 -3.36
CA CYS A 87 -8.23 11.41 -3.75
C CYS A 87 -9.29 11.43 -2.62
N PRO A 88 -10.36 12.26 -2.74
CA PRO A 88 -11.12 12.73 -1.60
C PRO A 88 -12.31 11.85 -1.26
N ASN A 89 -12.14 10.96 -0.30
CA ASN A 89 -13.25 10.36 0.43
C ASN A 89 -12.78 10.05 1.86
N THR A 90 -12.75 11.10 2.68
CA THR A 90 -12.60 10.99 4.12
C THR A 90 -13.88 10.42 4.71
N ASN A 91 -13.95 9.10 4.89
CA ASN A 91 -14.81 8.43 5.86
C ASN A 91 -14.30 7.00 6.09
N GLY A 92 -13.58 6.78 7.20
CA GLY A 92 -13.32 5.44 7.73
C GLY A 92 -11.92 4.87 7.50
N LEU A 93 -10.86 5.52 7.99
CA LEU A 93 -9.52 4.94 8.03
C LEU A 93 -9.48 3.72 8.96
N GLN A 94 -9.82 2.53 8.45
CA GLN A 94 -9.49 1.26 9.10
C GLN A 94 -8.09 0.79 8.65
N PRO A 95 -7.37 0.02 9.48
CA PRO A 95 -6.16 -0.67 9.04
C PRO A 95 -6.49 -1.55 7.82
N GLY A 96 -6.01 -1.17 6.62
CA GLY A 96 -6.34 -1.86 5.37
C GLY A 96 -6.89 -0.98 4.25
N ASP A 97 -7.05 0.33 4.49
CA ASP A 97 -7.50 1.31 3.48
C ASP A 97 -6.35 2.20 2.99
N ASN A 98 -5.20 1.59 2.71
CA ASN A 98 -4.12 2.24 1.94
C ASN A 98 -4.13 1.73 0.49
N PRO A 99 -3.57 2.48 -0.46
CA PRO A 99 -3.65 2.09 -1.87
C PRO A 99 -2.99 0.72 -2.16
N ALA A 100 -1.96 0.32 -1.42
CA ALA A 100 -1.37 -1.02 -1.59
C ALA A 100 -2.33 -2.14 -1.16
N ALA A 101 -3.13 -1.91 -0.12
CA ALA A 101 -4.19 -2.82 0.29
C ALA A 101 -5.36 -2.80 -0.69
N GLN A 102 -5.66 -1.65 -1.32
CA GLN A 102 -6.64 -1.57 -2.40
C GLN A 102 -6.17 -2.34 -3.64
N VAL A 103 -4.92 -2.15 -4.07
CA VAL A 103 -4.30 -2.93 -5.17
C VAL A 103 -4.31 -4.42 -4.83
N GLY A 104 -4.03 -4.78 -3.57
CA GLY A 104 -4.17 -6.16 -3.12
C GLY A 104 -5.61 -6.68 -3.25
N LYS A 105 -6.61 -5.91 -2.81
CA LYS A 105 -8.02 -6.28 -3.01
C LYS A 105 -8.33 -6.42 -4.50
N GLU A 106 -7.90 -5.50 -5.35
CA GLU A 106 -8.11 -5.52 -6.80
C GLU A 106 -7.48 -6.77 -7.44
N VAL A 107 -6.19 -7.03 -7.21
CA VAL A 107 -5.51 -8.22 -7.76
C VAL A 107 -6.15 -9.52 -7.29
N HIS A 108 -6.57 -9.59 -6.02
CA HIS A 108 -7.23 -10.80 -5.51
C HIS A 108 -8.61 -11.01 -6.15
N HIS A 109 -9.31 -9.96 -6.61
CA HIS A 109 -10.59 -10.06 -7.30
C HIS A 109 -10.49 -9.93 -8.84
N ASP A 110 -9.27 -9.78 -9.37
CA ASP A 110 -9.01 -9.61 -10.79
C ASP A 110 -9.36 -10.91 -11.55
N PRO A 111 -10.24 -10.87 -12.57
CA PRO A 111 -10.53 -12.02 -13.41
C PRO A 111 -9.30 -12.66 -14.07
N ALA A 112 -8.24 -11.88 -14.36
CA ALA A 112 -7.00 -12.41 -14.91
C ALA A 112 -6.23 -13.24 -13.88
N THR A 113 -6.23 -12.82 -12.61
CA THR A 113 -5.67 -13.62 -11.51
C THR A 113 -6.43 -14.94 -11.39
N GLU A 114 -7.76 -14.87 -11.37
CA GLU A 114 -8.61 -16.07 -11.29
C GLU A 114 -8.34 -17.03 -12.45
N ALA A 115 -8.37 -16.53 -13.68
CA ALA A 115 -8.12 -17.32 -14.88
C ALA A 115 -6.73 -17.97 -14.90
N ALA A 116 -5.71 -17.28 -14.38
CA ALA A 116 -4.35 -17.83 -14.29
C ALA A 116 -4.28 -19.02 -13.32
N PHE A 117 -4.92 -18.91 -12.15
CA PHE A 117 -4.97 -20.00 -11.17
C PHE A 117 -5.87 -21.15 -11.64
N ASP A 118 -7.02 -20.85 -12.25
CA ASP A 118 -7.91 -21.85 -12.85
C ASP A 118 -7.21 -22.65 -13.96
N ALA A 119 -6.41 -22.00 -14.80
CA ALA A 119 -5.62 -22.67 -15.85
C ALA A 119 -4.58 -23.65 -15.29
N MET A 120 -4.14 -23.45 -14.04
CA MET A 120 -3.28 -24.39 -13.31
C MET A 120 -4.07 -25.48 -12.56
N GLY A 121 -5.40 -25.46 -12.63
CA GLY A 121 -6.31 -26.36 -11.93
C GLY A 121 -6.53 -25.99 -10.46
N TYR A 122 -6.18 -24.78 -10.06
CA TYR A 122 -6.31 -24.32 -8.69
C TYR A 122 -7.76 -23.88 -8.49
N LYS A 123 -8.22 -23.93 -7.25
CA LYS A 123 -9.57 -23.48 -6.90
C LYS A 123 -9.46 -22.31 -5.95
N ARG A 124 -10.45 -21.41 -5.97
CA ARG A 124 -10.59 -20.43 -4.90
C ARG A 124 -10.65 -21.10 -3.53
N GLY A 125 -10.01 -20.45 -2.57
CA GLY A 125 -10.21 -20.80 -1.18
C GLY A 125 -11.68 -20.63 -0.77
N PRO A 126 -12.11 -21.27 0.33
CA PRO A 126 -13.52 -21.36 0.71
C PRO A 126 -14.25 -20.03 1.06
N GLY A 127 -13.58 -18.87 1.00
CA GLY A 127 -14.12 -17.51 1.21
C GLY A 127 -14.67 -17.21 2.63
N GLN A 128 -15.03 -15.98 3.02
CA GLN A 128 -14.12 -14.87 3.40
C GLN A 128 -13.77 -14.94 4.91
N GLY A 129 -12.51 -14.65 5.25
CA GLY A 129 -12.03 -14.42 6.62
C GLY A 129 -10.50 -14.37 6.65
N ALA A 130 -9.89 -13.68 7.64
CA ALA A 130 -8.43 -13.51 7.76
C ALA A 130 -7.64 -14.81 8.00
N ASP A 131 -8.34 -15.95 8.07
CA ASP A 131 -7.84 -17.27 8.42
C ASP A 131 -8.05 -18.32 7.31
N GLN A 132 -8.26 -17.89 6.06
CA GLN A 132 -8.41 -18.81 4.92
C GLN A 132 -7.38 -18.53 3.83
N PRO A 133 -6.88 -19.57 3.12
CA PRO A 133 -5.98 -19.38 2.00
C PRO A 133 -6.70 -18.73 0.83
N ASP A 134 -5.96 -17.96 0.02
CA ASP A 134 -6.50 -17.32 -1.19
C ASP A 134 -6.96 -18.35 -2.24
N PHE A 135 -6.15 -19.40 -2.44
CA PHE A 135 -6.43 -20.50 -3.35
C PHE A 135 -6.08 -21.86 -2.73
N LEU A 136 -6.52 -22.92 -3.40
CA LEU A 136 -6.15 -24.29 -3.13
C LEU A 136 -5.52 -24.91 -4.38
N THR A 137 -4.43 -25.64 -4.22
CA THR A 137 -3.85 -26.45 -5.30
C THR A 137 -4.83 -27.56 -5.72
N PRO A 138 -4.59 -28.28 -6.84
CA PRO A 138 -5.42 -29.42 -7.22
C PRO A 138 -5.51 -30.52 -6.13
N ASN A 139 -4.50 -30.60 -5.27
CA ASN A 139 -4.44 -31.56 -4.16
C ASN A 139 -5.13 -31.03 -2.88
N GLY A 140 -5.65 -29.80 -2.90
CA GLY A 140 -6.29 -29.17 -1.75
C GLY A 140 -5.34 -28.46 -0.79
N ASP A 141 -4.09 -28.20 -1.19
CA ASP A 141 -3.11 -27.53 -0.33
C ASP A 141 -3.28 -26.00 -0.38
N PRO A 142 -3.03 -25.28 0.73
CA PRO A 142 -3.21 -23.84 0.80
C PRO A 142 -2.22 -23.07 -0.07
N VAL A 143 -2.74 -22.06 -0.76
CA VAL A 143 -1.98 -21.13 -1.60
C VAL A 143 -2.27 -19.70 -1.14
N GLU A 144 -1.22 -18.93 -0.92
CA GLU A 144 -1.31 -17.51 -0.55
C GLU A 144 -0.75 -16.64 -1.67
N LEU A 145 -1.49 -15.59 -2.00
CA LEU A 145 -1.09 -14.56 -2.94
C LEU A 145 -0.76 -13.27 -2.17
N LYS A 146 0.42 -12.68 -2.45
CA LYS A 146 0.88 -11.45 -1.81
C LYS A 146 1.60 -10.54 -2.80
N PRO A 147 1.74 -9.24 -2.53
CA PRO A 147 2.61 -8.39 -3.35
C PRO A 147 4.04 -8.95 -3.32
N PHE A 148 4.71 -8.96 -4.48
CA PHE A 148 6.08 -9.46 -4.66
C PHE A 148 7.09 -8.50 -4.02
N THR A 149 7.13 -8.52 -2.69
CA THR A 149 7.97 -7.66 -1.85
C THR A 149 8.49 -8.46 -0.65
N LYS A 150 9.59 -8.00 -0.03
CA LYS A 150 10.13 -8.63 1.20
C LYS A 150 9.11 -8.66 2.36
N ARG A 151 8.15 -7.73 2.39
CA ARG A 151 7.08 -7.71 3.39
C ARG A 151 5.99 -8.71 3.06
N GLY A 152 5.48 -8.71 1.83
CA GLY A 152 4.50 -9.69 1.36
C GLY A 152 4.99 -11.12 1.53
N ALA A 153 6.27 -11.37 1.24
CA ALA A 153 6.93 -12.65 1.48
C ALA A 153 6.87 -13.11 2.96
N ARG A 154 7.17 -12.19 3.88
CA ARG A 154 7.14 -12.46 5.33
C ARG A 154 5.72 -12.66 5.85
N GLU A 155 4.78 -11.85 5.39
CA GLU A 155 3.39 -11.96 5.78
C GLU A 155 2.77 -13.25 5.25
N GLY A 156 2.93 -13.57 3.96
CA GLY A 156 2.40 -14.78 3.34
C GLY A 156 2.95 -16.07 3.95
N THR A 157 4.27 -16.17 4.19
CA THR A 157 4.85 -17.34 4.87
C THR A 157 4.35 -17.51 6.32
N ARG A 158 4.05 -16.40 7.01
CA ARG A 158 3.41 -16.45 8.34
C ARG A 158 1.98 -16.96 8.25
N GLN A 159 1.20 -16.53 7.25
CA GLN A 159 -0.17 -16.99 7.05
C GLN A 159 -0.20 -18.48 6.69
N LEU A 160 0.55 -18.90 5.67
CA LEU A 160 0.66 -20.30 5.27
C LEU A 160 1.04 -21.20 6.45
N ARG A 161 2.02 -20.80 7.27
CA ARG A 161 2.40 -21.59 8.45
C ARG A 161 1.22 -21.86 9.39
N ARG A 162 0.30 -20.90 9.57
CA ARG A 162 -0.91 -21.11 10.38
C ARG A 162 -1.82 -22.13 9.72
N TYR A 163 -2.06 -22.02 8.42
CA TYR A 163 -2.93 -22.96 7.70
C TYR A 163 -2.38 -24.38 7.73
N LEU A 164 -1.08 -24.54 7.52
CA LEU A 164 -0.41 -25.85 7.57
C LEU A 164 -0.51 -26.47 8.97
N ASN A 165 -0.33 -25.67 10.02
CA ASN A 165 -0.51 -26.14 11.40
C ASN A 165 -1.97 -26.52 11.70
N ASN A 166 -2.95 -25.76 11.21
CA ASN A 166 -4.37 -25.97 11.51
C ASN A 166 -5.00 -27.11 10.69
N SER A 167 -4.57 -27.29 9.44
CA SER A 167 -5.08 -28.32 8.53
C SER A 167 -4.36 -29.67 8.66
N GLY A 168 -3.14 -29.67 9.19
CA GLY A 168 -2.25 -30.82 9.15
C GLY A 168 -1.60 -31.04 7.77
N SER A 169 -1.84 -30.17 6.78
CA SER A 169 -1.11 -30.23 5.51
C SER A 169 0.37 -29.91 5.74
N THR A 170 1.23 -30.62 5.00
CA THR A 170 2.68 -30.43 5.03
C THR A 170 3.19 -29.57 3.88
N TYR A 171 2.29 -29.20 2.95
CA TYR A 171 2.62 -28.47 1.73
C TYR A 171 1.71 -27.26 1.54
N GLY A 172 2.28 -26.20 0.97
CA GLY A 172 1.54 -24.99 0.62
C GLY A 172 2.40 -24.11 -0.28
N GLU A 173 1.78 -23.14 -0.95
CA GLU A 173 2.48 -22.34 -1.94
C GLU A 173 2.34 -20.86 -1.66
N LEU A 174 3.48 -20.14 -1.66
CA LEU A 174 3.47 -18.69 -1.66
C LEU A 174 3.67 -18.17 -3.07
N TRP A 175 2.70 -17.42 -3.56
CA TRP A 175 2.74 -16.70 -4.83
C TRP A 175 2.84 -15.19 -4.61
N GLY A 176 3.55 -14.55 -5.52
CA GLY A 176 3.78 -13.11 -5.54
C GLY A 176 3.22 -12.48 -6.79
N TYR A 177 2.57 -11.32 -6.66
CA TYR A 177 2.18 -10.49 -7.80
C TYR A 177 3.00 -9.20 -7.89
N SER A 178 3.28 -8.77 -9.11
CA SER A 178 3.84 -7.46 -9.45
C SER A 178 3.24 -6.95 -10.75
N PHE A 179 3.52 -5.70 -11.09
CA PHE A 179 3.17 -5.11 -12.37
C PHE A 179 4.46 -4.74 -13.10
N GLU A 180 4.66 -5.31 -14.28
CA GLU A 180 5.80 -5.04 -15.18
C GLU A 180 5.21 -4.51 -16.48
N ASP A 181 5.53 -3.26 -16.87
CA ASP A 181 4.94 -2.59 -18.04
C ASP A 181 3.40 -2.67 -18.08
N ASP A 182 2.77 -2.38 -16.93
CA ASP A 182 1.32 -2.46 -16.68
C ASP A 182 0.68 -3.86 -16.81
N LEU A 183 1.48 -4.91 -17.01
CA LEU A 183 1.02 -6.29 -17.03
C LEU A 183 1.13 -6.92 -15.64
N LEU A 184 0.05 -7.60 -15.21
CA LEU A 184 0.06 -8.43 -14.01
C LEU A 184 1.01 -9.62 -14.22
N VAL A 185 2.00 -9.73 -13.34
CA VAL A 185 2.96 -10.84 -13.33
C VAL A 185 2.81 -11.64 -12.04
N LEU A 186 2.58 -12.95 -12.17
CA LEU A 186 2.44 -13.88 -11.06
C LEU A 186 3.69 -14.78 -10.97
N ARG A 187 4.25 -14.93 -9.78
CA ARG A 187 5.48 -15.69 -9.53
C ARG A 187 5.34 -16.57 -8.30
N LYS A 188 5.59 -17.88 -8.44
CA LYS A 188 5.68 -18.77 -7.28
C LYS A 188 6.98 -18.50 -6.52
N MET A 189 6.88 -17.96 -5.31
CA MET A 189 8.01 -17.48 -4.52
C MET A 189 8.65 -18.59 -3.69
N ALA A 190 7.83 -19.39 -2.99
CA ALA A 190 8.34 -20.37 -2.03
C ALA A 190 7.35 -21.50 -1.72
N VAL A 191 7.92 -22.62 -1.27
CA VAL A 191 7.22 -23.79 -0.71
C VAL A 191 7.90 -24.24 0.59
N PRO A 192 7.23 -24.96 1.50
CA PRO A 192 7.88 -25.56 2.67
C PRO A 192 9.01 -26.51 2.29
N ARG A 193 10.06 -26.56 3.10
CA ARG A 193 11.06 -27.64 2.98
C ARG A 193 10.40 -28.95 3.41
N VAL A 194 10.77 -30.04 2.76
CA VAL A 194 10.33 -31.40 3.15
C VAL A 194 10.56 -31.60 4.65
N GLY A 195 9.51 -31.99 5.37
CA GLY A 195 9.54 -32.21 6.82
C GLY A 195 9.57 -30.95 7.69
N SER A 196 9.38 -29.74 7.13
CA SER A 196 9.36 -28.51 7.93
C SER A 196 8.39 -27.44 7.43
N LEU A 197 7.38 -27.13 8.26
CA LEU A 197 6.46 -26.00 8.05
C LEU A 197 7.06 -24.62 8.44
N ARG A 198 8.25 -24.63 9.04
CA ARG A 198 8.92 -23.40 9.51
C ARG A 198 9.98 -22.91 8.54
N ARG A 199 10.59 -23.80 7.77
CA ARG A 199 11.67 -23.49 6.83
C ARG A 199 11.15 -23.59 5.41
N TRP A 200 11.48 -22.61 4.59
CA TRP A 200 10.98 -22.46 3.23
C TRP A 200 12.10 -22.68 2.22
N THR A 201 11.78 -23.35 1.12
CA THR A 201 12.54 -23.37 -0.13
C THR A 201 12.08 -22.19 -0.96
N TRP A 202 12.96 -21.21 -1.17
CA TRP A 202 12.68 -20.04 -2.00
C TRP A 202 13.08 -20.36 -3.44
N LEU A 203 12.11 -20.30 -4.35
CA LEU A 203 12.31 -20.47 -5.79
C LEU A 203 12.77 -19.15 -6.41
N ILE A 204 12.17 -18.04 -5.94
CA ILE A 204 12.54 -16.68 -6.31
C ILE A 204 12.35 -15.77 -5.09
N ARG A 205 13.19 -14.72 -4.99
CA ARG A 205 13.14 -13.74 -3.90
C ARG A 205 12.87 -12.33 -4.43
N PRO A 206 12.04 -11.55 -3.73
CA PRO A 206 11.89 -10.12 -3.95
C PRO A 206 12.97 -9.29 -3.23
#